data_AF-A0A7X9B039-F1
#
_entry.id   AF-A0A7X9B039-F1
#
_cell.length_a   1.000
_cell.length_b   1.000
_cell.length_c   1.000
_cell.angle_alpha   90.00
_cell.angle_beta   90.00
_cell.angle_gamma   90.00
#
_symmetry.space_group_name_H-M   'P 1'
#
loop_
_entity.id
_entity.type
_entity.pdbx_description
1 polymer ?
#
loop_
_entity_poly.entity_id
_entity_poly.type
_entity_poly.pdbx_seq_one_letter_code
_entity_poly.pdbx_strand_id
1 'polypeptide(L)'
;MEQNLQKGQTPFDGKLNDELRMHLRNKRLQMGLPYERLAEVFGVDWSTIRKWECGPTKRCSIPMRQKLMDFLNGKYDKELSEENDDNSSTYANELPGEVLHCMERIRTTYQLLHYRPDLRESLLGDIEKITTEMLQNMIDRKKN
;
A
#
# COMPACT_ATOMS: atom_id res chain seq x y z
N MET A 1 3.13 -40.30 -7.31
CA MET A 1 1.97 -39.55 -6.77
C MET A 1 2.29 -38.07 -6.97
N GLU A 2 1.95 -37.52 -8.12
CA GLU A 2 2.06 -36.09 -8.40
C GLU A 2 0.68 -35.60 -8.79
N GLN A 3 -0.01 -34.98 -7.84
CA GLN A 3 -1.30 -34.34 -8.09
C GLN A 3 -1.03 -32.98 -8.73
N ASN A 4 -0.92 -32.96 -10.06
CA ASN A 4 -0.84 -31.71 -10.82
C ASN A 4 -2.26 -31.28 -11.18
N LEU A 5 -2.80 -30.35 -10.39
CA LEU A 5 -4.18 -29.87 -10.50
C LEU A 5 -4.31 -28.90 -11.69
N GLN A 6 -4.55 -29.44 -12.89
CA GLN A 6 -5.27 -28.67 -13.92
C GLN A 6 -6.71 -28.47 -13.45
N LYS A 7 -7.13 -27.24 -13.14
CA LYS A 7 -8.54 -26.85 -13.17
C LYS A 7 -8.67 -25.44 -13.72
N GLY A 8 -9.45 -25.32 -14.80
CA GLY A 8 -9.68 -24.09 -15.54
C GLY A 8 -10.09 -22.93 -14.64
N GLN A 9 -9.34 -21.84 -14.71
CA GLN A 9 -9.73 -20.59 -14.10
C GLN A 9 -10.90 -20.05 -14.91
N THR A 10 -12.10 -20.10 -14.33
CA THR A 10 -13.20 -19.26 -14.78
C THR A 10 -12.69 -17.81 -14.79
N PRO A 11 -12.94 -17.05 -15.88
CA PRO A 11 -12.49 -15.67 -15.95
C PRO A 11 -13.05 -14.92 -14.74
N PHE A 12 -12.16 -14.23 -14.03
CA PHE A 12 -12.48 -13.47 -12.84
C PHE A 12 -13.72 -12.60 -13.10
N ASP A 13 -14.75 -12.74 -12.25
CA ASP A 13 -16.06 -12.09 -12.46
C ASP A 13 -16.09 -10.61 -12.03
N GLY A 14 -14.95 -10.11 -11.54
CA GLY A 14 -14.77 -8.74 -11.07
C GLY A 14 -15.19 -8.51 -9.62
N LYS A 15 -15.60 -9.53 -8.86
CA LYS A 15 -15.93 -9.38 -7.44
C LYS A 15 -14.69 -9.45 -6.55
N LEU A 16 -14.48 -8.39 -5.80
CA LEU A 16 -13.44 -8.28 -4.78
C LEU A 16 -14.00 -8.87 -3.48
N ASN A 17 -13.89 -10.20 -3.32
CA ASN A 17 -14.20 -10.86 -2.05
C ASN A 17 -13.08 -10.62 -1.02
N ASP A 18 -13.34 -10.89 0.26
CA ASP A 18 -12.40 -10.51 1.32
C ASP A 18 -11.03 -11.21 1.19
N GLU A 19 -11.00 -12.44 0.69
CA GLU A 19 -9.77 -13.19 0.40
C GLU A 19 -8.93 -12.50 -0.68
N LEU A 20 -9.53 -12.15 -1.82
CA LEU A 20 -8.86 -11.48 -2.93
C LEU A 20 -8.36 -10.09 -2.53
N ARG A 21 -9.13 -9.38 -1.70
CA ARG A 21 -8.76 -8.06 -1.18
C ARG A 21 -7.56 -8.16 -0.23
N MET A 22 -7.56 -9.15 0.64
CA MET A 22 -6.43 -9.43 1.52
C MET A 22 -5.20 -9.84 0.71
N HIS A 23 -5.37 -10.66 -0.33
CA HIS A 23 -4.27 -11.06 -1.20
C HIS A 23 -3.67 -9.88 -1.97
N LEU A 24 -4.52 -8.99 -2.52
CA LEU A 24 -4.10 -7.74 -3.15
C LEU A 24 -3.29 -6.86 -2.19
N ARG A 25 -3.82 -6.65 -0.98
CA ARG A 25 -3.14 -5.87 0.06
C ARG A 25 -1.79 -6.49 0.40
N ASN A 26 -1.76 -7.78 0.75
CA ASN A 26 -0.53 -8.45 1.16
C ASN A 26 0.53 -8.39 0.06
N LYS A 27 0.15 -8.64 -1.19
CA LYS A 27 1.08 -8.52 -2.31
C LYS A 27 1.63 -7.10 -2.44
N ARG A 28 0.79 -6.08 -2.37
CA ARG A 28 1.22 -4.68 -2.40
C ARG A 28 2.23 -4.38 -1.27
N LEU A 29 1.94 -4.83 -0.05
CA LEU A 29 2.80 -4.61 1.11
C LEU A 29 4.13 -5.37 1.02
N GLN A 30 4.11 -6.63 0.57
CA GLN A 30 5.30 -7.45 0.35
C GLN A 30 6.24 -6.82 -0.68
N MET A 31 5.68 -6.15 -1.68
CA MET A 31 6.43 -5.41 -2.69
C MET A 31 6.82 -3.98 -2.27
N GLY A 32 6.46 -3.55 -1.05
CA GLY A 32 6.74 -2.20 -0.57
C GLY A 32 6.01 -1.09 -1.33
N LEU A 33 4.91 -1.42 -2.01
CA LEU A 33 4.24 -0.49 -2.93
C LEU A 33 3.28 0.46 -2.18
N PRO A 34 3.46 1.79 -2.29
CA PRO A 34 2.43 2.73 -1.86
C PRO A 34 1.22 2.68 -2.81
N TYR A 35 0.06 3.13 -2.35
CA TYR A 35 -1.17 3.12 -3.17
C TYR A 35 -1.01 3.85 -4.49
N GLU A 36 -0.30 4.98 -4.51
CA GLU A 36 -0.08 5.80 -5.70
C GLU A 36 0.65 5.02 -6.79
N ARG A 37 1.69 4.26 -6.42
CA ARG A 37 2.44 3.44 -7.36
C ARG A 37 1.61 2.30 -7.92
N LEU A 38 0.86 1.61 -7.06
CA LEU A 38 -0.05 0.57 -7.54
C LEU A 38 -1.15 1.18 -8.43
N ALA A 39 -1.60 2.39 -8.14
CA ALA A 39 -2.62 3.07 -8.94
C ALA A 39 -2.10 3.47 -10.33
N GLU A 40 -0.83 3.89 -10.44
CA GLU A 40 -0.16 4.17 -11.72
C GLU A 40 -0.17 2.93 -12.64
N VAL A 41 0.19 1.75 -12.13
CA VAL A 41 0.17 0.47 -12.88
C VAL A 41 -1.24 0.16 -13.41
N PHE A 42 -2.23 0.39 -12.56
CA PHE A 42 -3.62 0.12 -12.90
C PHE A 42 -4.22 1.23 -13.79
N GLY A 43 -3.63 2.42 -13.82
CA GLY A 43 -4.16 3.60 -14.51
C GLY A 43 -5.41 4.15 -13.83
N VAL A 44 -5.45 4.10 -12.50
CA VAL A 44 -6.60 4.53 -11.68
C VAL A 44 -6.16 5.54 -10.62
N ASP A 45 -7.11 6.16 -9.95
CA ASP A 45 -6.80 7.01 -8.79
C ASP A 45 -6.42 6.16 -7.57
N TRP A 46 -5.47 6.63 -6.75
CA TRP A 46 -4.99 5.93 -5.54
C TRP A 46 -6.13 5.58 -4.57
N SER A 47 -7.18 6.42 -4.49
CA SER A 47 -8.33 6.15 -3.64
C SER A 47 -9.14 4.94 -4.13
N THR A 48 -9.04 4.58 -5.41
CA THR A 48 -9.68 3.39 -6.00
C THR A 48 -9.03 2.13 -5.47
N ILE A 49 -7.69 2.08 -5.46
CA ILE A 49 -6.92 0.95 -4.89
C ILE A 49 -7.24 0.82 -3.39
N ARG A 50 -7.19 1.93 -2.64
CA ARG A 50 -7.57 1.92 -1.22
C ARG A 50 -8.99 1.41 -1.00
N LYS A 51 -9.95 1.80 -1.86
CA LYS A 51 -11.34 1.32 -1.77
C LYS A 51 -11.45 -0.18 -2.08
N TRP A 52 -10.65 -0.68 -3.01
CA TRP A 52 -10.58 -2.11 -3.30
C TRP A 52 -10.03 -2.90 -2.12
N GLU A 53 -8.99 -2.42 -1.45
CA GLU A 53 -8.41 -3.13 -0.31
C GLU A 53 -9.27 -3.02 0.96
N CYS A 54 -9.73 -1.81 1.32
CA CYS A 54 -10.35 -1.57 2.63
C CYS A 54 -11.72 -0.85 2.58
N GLY A 55 -12.15 -0.36 1.42
CA GLY A 55 -13.39 0.42 1.29
C GLY A 55 -14.67 -0.40 1.02
N PRO A 56 -15.79 0.27 0.73
CA PRO A 56 -17.06 -0.40 0.43
C PRO A 56 -17.11 -0.97 -1.00
N THR A 57 -16.13 -0.67 -1.86
CA THR A 57 -16.14 -1.07 -3.27
C THR A 57 -15.79 -2.56 -3.41
N LYS A 58 -16.79 -3.37 -3.73
CA LYS A 58 -16.65 -4.84 -3.88
C LYS A 58 -16.52 -5.32 -5.33
N ARG A 59 -16.42 -4.40 -6.30
CA ARG A 59 -16.32 -4.75 -7.71
C ARG A 59 -15.35 -3.86 -8.45
N CYS A 60 -14.61 -4.43 -9.40
CA CYS A 60 -13.79 -3.69 -10.36
C CYS A 60 -14.39 -3.77 -11.78
N SER A 61 -14.02 -2.79 -12.61
CA SER A 61 -14.46 -2.72 -14.01
C SER A 61 -13.84 -3.86 -14.83
N ILE A 62 -14.49 -4.24 -15.94
CA ILE A 62 -14.03 -5.30 -16.85
C ILE A 62 -12.54 -5.16 -17.24
N PRO A 63 -12.03 -4.00 -17.68
CA PRO A 63 -10.61 -3.88 -18.07
C PRO A 63 -9.64 -4.11 -16.90
N MET A 64 -10.09 -3.89 -15.66
CA MET A 64 -9.26 -4.09 -14.47
C MET A 64 -9.18 -5.55 -14.03
N ARG A 65 -10.10 -6.40 -14.49
CA ARG A 65 -10.14 -7.81 -14.08
C ARG A 65 -8.87 -8.55 -14.48
N GLN A 66 -8.46 -8.41 -15.74
CA GLN A 66 -7.25 -9.06 -16.23
C GLN A 66 -6.00 -8.43 -15.59
N LYS A 67 -5.94 -7.10 -15.51
CA LYS A 67 -4.81 -6.41 -14.86
C LYS A 67 -4.63 -6.86 -13.40
N LEU A 68 -5.72 -7.03 -12.66
CA LEU A 68 -5.69 -7.50 -11.28
C LEU A 68 -5.13 -8.91 -11.19
N MET A 69 -5.60 -9.84 -12.03
CA MET A 69 -5.09 -11.21 -12.03
C MET A 69 -3.63 -11.26 -12.46
N ASP A 70 -3.26 -10.49 -13.49
CA ASP A 70 -1.86 -10.37 -13.95
C ASP A 70 -0.94 -9.86 -12.83
N PHE A 71 -1.39 -8.87 -12.07
CA PHE A 71 -0.66 -8.36 -10.90
C PHE A 71 -0.52 -9.44 -9.83
N LEU A 72 -1.61 -10.07 -9.41
CA LEU A 72 -1.57 -11.10 -8.38
C LEU A 72 -0.70 -12.29 -8.77
N ASN A 73 -0.72 -12.69 -10.05
CA ASN A 73 0.12 -13.76 -10.60
C ASN A 73 1.59 -13.34 -10.80
N GLY A 74 1.93 -12.07 -10.59
CA GLY A 74 3.31 -11.60 -10.55
C GLY A 74 3.91 -11.17 -11.89
N LYS A 75 3.06 -10.89 -12.88
CA LYS A 75 3.50 -10.44 -14.20
C LYS A 75 4.28 -9.12 -14.15
N TYR A 76 3.96 -8.25 -13.20
CA TYR A 76 4.60 -6.94 -13.03
C TYR A 76 5.70 -6.95 -11.96
N ASP A 77 6.03 -8.10 -11.35
CA ASP A 77 6.87 -8.14 -10.15
C ASP A 77 8.30 -7.66 -10.46
N LYS A 78 8.84 -7.99 -11.63
CA LYS A 78 10.18 -7.55 -12.06
C LYS A 78 10.24 -6.04 -12.25
N GLU A 79 9.35 -5.49 -13.08
CA GLU A 79 9.25 -4.06 -13.38
C GLU A 79 9.08 -3.24 -12.09
N LEU A 80 8.22 -3.71 -11.18
CA LEU A 80 7.97 -3.03 -9.91
C LEU A 80 9.11 -3.20 -8.90
N SER A 81 9.89 -4.29 -8.96
CA SER A 81 11.04 -4.47 -8.07
C SER A 81 12.22 -3.57 -8.46
N GLU A 82 12.49 -3.42 -9.76
CA GLU A 82 13.62 -2.63 -10.28
C GLU A 82 13.43 -1.12 -10.05
N GLU A 83 12.19 -0.62 -10.09
CA GLU A 83 11.88 0.79 -9.84
C GLU A 83 11.77 1.18 -8.36
N ASN A 84 11.65 0.22 -7.44
CA ASN A 84 11.53 0.47 -6.00
C ASN A 84 12.88 0.43 -5.25
N ASP A 85 13.92 -0.12 -5.85
CA ASP A 85 15.25 -0.22 -5.24
C ASP A 85 15.89 1.16 -4.99
N ASP A 86 15.48 2.19 -5.73
CA ASP A 86 16.08 3.52 -5.63
C ASP A 86 15.43 4.41 -4.54
N ASN A 87 14.38 3.98 -3.83
CA ASN A 87 13.72 4.87 -2.83
C ASN A 87 12.94 4.27 -1.63
N SER A 88 12.87 2.95 -1.37
CA SER A 88 12.03 2.50 -0.23
C SER A 88 12.33 1.13 0.40
N SER A 89 13.41 0.44 0.03
CA SER A 89 13.69 -0.87 0.62
C SER A 89 14.40 -0.78 1.99
N THR A 90 13.67 -0.35 3.02
CA THR A 90 14.15 -0.49 4.41
C THR A 90 13.15 -1.17 5.35
N TYR A 91 11.94 -1.45 4.90
CA TYR A 91 10.88 -2.09 5.70
C TYR A 91 10.55 -3.51 5.22
N ALA A 92 11.57 -4.30 4.89
CA ALA A 92 11.45 -5.69 4.45
C ALA A 92 10.78 -6.62 5.49
N ASN A 93 10.54 -6.14 6.72
CA ASN A 93 9.73 -6.82 7.72
C ASN A 93 8.38 -6.11 7.81
N GLU A 94 7.29 -6.87 7.62
CA GLU A 94 5.90 -6.42 7.62
C GLU A 94 5.61 -5.50 8.82
N LEU A 95 5.65 -4.18 8.59
CA LEU A 95 5.15 -3.22 9.55
C LEU A 95 3.66 -3.50 9.79
N PRO A 96 3.17 -3.37 11.04
CA PRO A 96 1.75 -3.48 11.31
C PRO A 96 0.95 -2.57 10.38
N GLY A 97 -0.18 -3.06 9.89
CA GLY A 97 -0.97 -2.36 8.88
C GLY A 97 -1.41 -0.95 9.31
N GLU A 98 -1.57 -0.74 10.61
CA GLU A 98 -1.88 0.55 11.22
C GLU A 98 -0.75 1.56 11.06
N VAL A 99 0.51 1.10 11.21
CA VAL A 99 1.71 1.92 11.03
C VAL A 99 1.83 2.33 9.58
N LEU A 100 1.63 1.38 8.67
CA LEU A 100 1.72 1.62 7.24
C LEU A 100 0.62 2.60 6.77
N HIS A 101 -0.60 2.44 7.28
CA HIS A 101 -1.68 3.39 7.02
C HIS A 101 -1.39 4.79 7.58
N CYS A 102 -0.74 4.88 8.74
CA CYS A 102 -0.31 6.14 9.32
C CYS A 102 0.73 6.85 8.42
N MET A 103 1.74 6.10 7.97
CA MET A 103 2.78 6.62 7.06
C MET A 103 2.20 7.10 5.74
N GLU A 104 1.30 6.33 5.12
CA GLU A 104 0.59 6.73 3.90
C GLU A 104 -0.20 8.02 4.13
N ARG A 105 -0.95 8.14 5.23
CA ARG A 105 -1.72 9.36 5.54
C ARG A 105 -0.82 10.59 5.68
N ILE A 106 0.31 10.45 6.37
CA ILE A 106 1.28 11.56 6.52
C ILE A 106 1.82 11.97 5.16
N ARG A 107 2.26 11.00 4.34
CA ARG A 107 2.75 11.25 2.99
C ARG A 107 1.72 11.95 2.11
N THR A 108 0.50 11.42 2.02
CA THR A 108 -0.56 12.01 1.19
C THR A 108 -0.89 13.43 1.66
N THR A 109 -0.96 13.66 2.98
CA THR A 109 -1.20 15.00 3.54
C THR A 109 -0.09 15.96 3.14
N TYR A 110 1.17 15.56 3.29
CA TYR A 110 2.32 16.35 2.88
C TYR A 110 2.31 16.70 1.37
N GLN A 111 1.91 15.76 0.53
CA GLN A 111 1.76 15.95 -0.92
C GLN A 111 0.61 16.93 -1.26
N LEU A 112 -0.55 16.80 -0.60
CA LEU A 112 -1.68 17.70 -0.81
C LEU A 112 -1.33 19.16 -0.45
N LEU A 113 -0.44 19.36 0.52
CA LEU A 113 0.04 20.68 0.93
C LEU A 113 1.10 21.27 -0.01
N HIS A 114 1.33 20.70 -1.20
CA HIS A 114 2.34 21.20 -2.15
C HIS A 114 2.20 22.68 -2.48
N TYR A 115 0.97 23.19 -2.62
CA TYR A 115 0.71 24.60 -2.91
C TYR A 115 0.65 25.50 -1.66
N ARG A 116 0.89 24.94 -0.46
CA ARG A 116 0.79 25.63 0.84
C ARG A 116 2.01 25.31 1.71
N PRO A 117 3.17 25.93 1.43
CA PRO A 117 4.42 25.65 2.14
C PRO A 117 4.34 25.96 3.64
N ASP A 118 3.54 26.97 4.02
CA ASP A 118 3.23 27.34 5.41
C ASP A 118 2.66 26.16 6.21
N LEU A 119 1.66 25.49 5.64
CA LEU A 119 1.01 24.34 6.28
C LEU A 119 1.90 23.10 6.28
N ARG A 120 2.77 22.97 5.26
CA ARG A 120 3.71 21.88 5.14
C ARG A 120 4.79 21.96 6.23
N GLU A 121 5.35 23.15 6.45
CA GLU A 121 6.30 23.40 7.54
C GLU A 121 5.65 23.15 8.90
N SER A 122 4.42 23.65 9.11
CA SER A 122 3.67 23.38 10.34
C SER A 122 3.46 21.89 10.58
N LEU A 123 3.04 21.14 9.56
CA LEU A 123 2.85 19.69 9.65
C LEU A 123 4.14 18.97 10.05
N LEU A 124 5.27 19.34 9.45
CA LEU A 124 6.57 18.74 9.78
C LEU A 124 6.99 19.08 11.22
N GLY A 125 6.81 20.33 11.64
CA GLY A 125 7.12 20.75 13.00
C GLY A 125 6.28 20.03 14.05
N ASP A 126 4.98 19.84 13.78
CA ASP A 126 4.09 19.08 14.67
C ASP A 126 4.50 17.60 14.76
N ILE A 127 4.85 16.98 13.63
CA ILE A 127 5.32 15.59 13.60
C ILE A 127 6.62 15.46 14.39
N GLU A 128 7.60 16.34 14.15
CA GLU A 128 8.89 16.32 14.85
C GLU A 128 8.67 16.43 16.36
N LYS A 129 7.90 17.44 16.79
CA LYS A 129 7.56 17.63 18.20
C LYS A 129 6.97 16.38 18.85
N ILE A 130 5.94 15.80 18.24
CA ILE A 130 5.29 14.59 18.76
C ILE A 130 6.28 13.43 18.82
N THR A 131 7.10 13.23 17.78
CA THR A 131 8.09 12.14 17.77
C THR A 131 9.15 12.32 18.85
N THR A 132 9.66 13.54 19.06
CA THR A 132 10.63 13.83 20.11
C THR A 132 10.04 13.59 21.50
N GLU A 133 8.80 14.05 21.75
CA GLU A 133 8.09 13.80 23.00
C GLU A 133 7.88 12.30 23.26
N MET A 134 7.49 11.53 22.24
CA MET A 134 7.34 10.07 22.36
C MET A 134 8.66 9.37 22.67
N LEU A 135 9.74 9.71 21.96
CA LEU A 135 11.06 9.11 22.17
C LEU A 135 11.60 9.43 23.57
N GLN A 136 11.43 10.67 24.03
CA GLN A 136 11.82 11.07 25.39
C GLN A 136 11.06 10.26 26.44
N ASN A 137 9.74 10.13 26.30
CA ASN A 137 8.91 9.31 27.19
C ASN A 137 9.34 7.83 27.20
N MET A 138 9.79 7.29 26.07
CA MET A 138 10.31 5.91 26.01
C MET A 138 11.63 5.76 26.75
N ILE A 139 12.52 6.74 26.67
CA ILE A 139 13.78 6.76 27.43
C ILE A 139 13.49 6.82 28.93
N ASP A 140 12.58 7.69 29.35
CA ASP A 140 12.27 7.90 30.76
C ASP A 140 11.58 6.69 31.40
N ARG A 141 10.73 5.98 30.64
CA ARG A 141 10.14 4.69 31.06
C ARG A 141 11.16 3.58 31.25
N LYS A 142 12.31 3.64 30.58
CA LYS A 142 13.38 2.61 30.68
C LYS A 142 14.32 2.84 31.87
N LYS A 143 14.24 4.02 32.52
CA LYS A 143 15.05 4.39 33.70
C LYS A 143 14.39 4.04 35.04
N ASN A 144 13.11 3.68 35.03
CA ASN A 144 12.35 3.15 36.18
C ASN A 144 12.23 1.62 36.07
#